data_AF-A0AAE1KXT5-F1
#
_entry.id   AF-A0AAE1KXT5-F1
#
_cell.length_a   1.000
_cell.length_b   1.000
_cell.length_c   1.000
_cell.angle_alpha   90.00
_cell.angle_beta   90.00
_cell.angle_gamma   90.00
#
_symmetry.space_group_name_H-M   'P 1'
#
loop_
_entity.id
_entity.type
_entity.pdbx_description
1 polymer ?
#
loop_
_entity_poly.entity_id
_entity_poly.type
_entity_poly.pdbx_seq_one_letter_code
_entity_poly.pdbx_strand_id
1 'polypeptide(L)'
;MGTSSSSHSSTSFSSHSCTSSSCHSCTSSSSHSSTSSSSHSCTSSSSHSSTSSSSHSCTSSSSHSFNFSSSHSYSSSSSHSCTSFSSHSCTSFSSHSCNSYSSHSFNFSSSHSYDSYSSHSYDSYSSHSSTSSSHSLFLLPLQHLFLLPLLIHPTPLEEWSVKPSSDEHEGYLSEQLALSVTYSVRDQHHHAHLLAKLLPQDPFSRAFVIETQFDLREIKFYQEIKPAIEKVERQHLTEAEVDGGLGLEWTPELYYSKHTEATESILVLSDMCQRGYRVQDLTQGLTPDQARAALTSLASFHAAAVALQVKEGKSLLERFPYLMSTSQAVDSFRCLVERGLPLLNKFLESRKDQSGVRERLARYAGPRTVEVLQSVLSPSDKLNTLVHCDFWCNNLLFREAEDKTNCCIIDWQMVMHGRPAIDVALLVTTSLGCVERRKHGKELLETYWAALCSRLRKYGLENELAKYTREDLERDFKSGLAMSALVVVGSVDIALGNPAREERVISLLSDLIKEGVI
;
A
#
# COMPACT_ATOMS: atom_id res chain seq x y z
N MET A 1 -15.88 -2.22 59.20
CA MET A 1 -14.84 -2.33 60.25
C MET A 1 -13.55 -2.72 59.56
N GLY A 2 -12.48 -1.93 59.76
CA GLY A 2 -11.24 -2.01 58.98
C GLY A 2 -10.40 -3.24 59.31
N THR A 3 -9.95 -3.93 58.27
CA THR A 3 -9.08 -5.11 58.35
C THR A 3 -7.73 -4.77 57.74
N SER A 4 -6.67 -4.76 58.54
CA SER A 4 -5.29 -4.79 58.06
C SER A 4 -4.94 -6.24 57.72
N SER A 5 -4.97 -6.60 56.43
CA SER A 5 -4.60 -7.94 55.96
C SER A 5 -3.69 -7.88 54.72
N SER A 6 -2.90 -8.92 54.50
CA SER A 6 -2.02 -9.05 53.32
C SER A 6 -2.79 -9.21 52.01
N SER A 7 -4.01 -9.73 52.07
CA SER A 7 -4.94 -9.77 50.94
C SER A 7 -6.36 -9.69 51.47
N HIS A 8 -7.21 -8.90 50.80
CA HIS A 8 -8.60 -8.70 51.21
C HIS A 8 -9.53 -8.66 49.99
N SER A 9 -10.61 -9.43 50.03
CA SER A 9 -11.65 -9.41 49.00
C SER A 9 -13.00 -9.20 49.66
N SER A 10 -13.77 -8.24 49.16
CA SER A 10 -15.10 -7.92 49.64
C SER A 10 -16.14 -8.10 48.52
N THR A 11 -17.19 -8.88 48.81
CA THR A 11 -18.27 -9.17 47.86
C THR A 11 -19.59 -8.64 48.40
N SER A 12 -20.12 -7.59 47.77
CA SER A 12 -21.45 -7.00 48.00
C SER A 12 -21.69 -6.36 49.37
N PHE A 13 -21.54 -5.03 49.44
CA PHE A 13 -21.83 -4.22 50.63
C PHE A 13 -22.57 -2.94 50.26
N SER A 14 -23.43 -2.44 51.14
CA SER A 14 -24.02 -1.10 50.97
C SER A 14 -22.94 -0.01 51.03
N SER A 15 -22.05 -0.09 52.02
CA SER A 15 -20.89 0.79 52.17
C SER A 15 -19.69 0.00 52.65
N HIS A 16 -18.54 0.16 51.99
CA HIS A 16 -17.30 -0.52 52.38
C HIS A 16 -16.10 0.43 52.32
N SER A 17 -15.23 0.35 53.32
CA SER A 17 -14.00 1.14 53.39
C SER A 17 -12.82 0.26 53.80
N CYS A 18 -11.74 0.33 53.03
CA CYS A 18 -10.48 -0.37 53.32
C CYS A 18 -9.36 0.64 53.60
N THR A 19 -8.74 0.56 54.77
CA THR A 19 -7.71 1.53 55.18
C THR A 19 -6.31 1.17 54.67
N SER A 20 -5.92 -0.12 54.72
CA SER A 20 -4.59 -0.56 54.28
C SER A 20 -4.59 -2.06 53.96
N SER A 21 -4.06 -2.41 52.79
CA SER A 21 -3.88 -3.81 52.34
C SER A 21 -2.79 -3.89 51.27
N SER A 22 -2.06 -5.00 51.12
CA SER A 22 -1.17 -5.12 49.96
C SER A 22 -1.94 -5.32 48.66
N CYS A 23 -2.98 -6.17 48.67
CA CYS A 23 -3.87 -6.39 47.54
C CYS A 23 -5.33 -6.33 48.01
N HIS A 24 -6.16 -5.52 47.34
CA HIS A 24 -7.59 -5.46 47.63
C HIS A 24 -8.46 -5.48 46.37
N SER A 25 -9.48 -6.32 46.38
CA SER A 25 -10.56 -6.34 45.38
C SER A 25 -11.94 -6.12 46.00
N CYS A 26 -12.76 -5.30 45.35
CA CYS A 26 -14.17 -5.09 45.69
C CYS A 26 -15.05 -5.34 44.45
N THR A 27 -16.03 -6.24 44.55
CA THR A 27 -16.87 -6.62 43.40
C THR A 27 -18.08 -5.70 43.21
N SER A 28 -18.75 -5.28 44.29
CA SER A 28 -19.95 -4.44 44.19
C SER A 28 -20.21 -3.69 45.48
N SER A 29 -20.43 -2.37 45.39
CA SER A 29 -20.97 -1.60 46.51
C SER A 29 -21.75 -0.36 46.07
N SER A 30 -22.60 0.19 46.94
CA SER A 30 -23.20 1.51 46.67
C SER A 30 -22.17 2.62 46.88
N SER A 31 -21.38 2.55 47.95
CA SER A 31 -20.24 3.44 48.19
C SER A 31 -18.99 2.65 48.60
N HIS A 32 -17.86 2.96 47.95
CA HIS A 32 -16.56 2.34 48.24
C HIS A 32 -15.46 3.38 48.44
N SER A 33 -14.64 3.20 49.48
CA SER A 33 -13.41 3.96 49.65
C SER A 33 -12.20 3.09 50.03
N SER A 34 -11.05 3.36 49.41
CA SER A 34 -9.78 2.72 49.76
C SER A 34 -8.66 3.74 49.96
N THR A 35 -7.93 3.63 51.07
CA THR A 35 -6.91 4.64 51.41
C THR A 35 -5.53 4.28 50.89
N SER A 36 -5.02 3.07 51.12
CA SER A 36 -3.67 2.66 50.72
C SER A 36 -3.61 1.19 50.31
N SER A 37 -3.06 0.91 49.12
CA SER A 37 -2.74 -0.46 48.70
C SER A 37 -1.62 -0.57 47.68
N SER A 38 -0.96 -1.72 47.53
CA SER A 38 -0.03 -1.93 46.41
C SER A 38 -0.79 -2.20 45.10
N SER A 39 -1.87 -2.97 45.18
CA SER A 39 -2.78 -3.23 44.06
C SER A 39 -4.25 -3.18 44.48
N HIS A 40 -5.05 -2.44 43.73
CA HIS A 40 -6.48 -2.26 43.98
C HIS A 40 -7.32 -2.49 42.73
N SER A 41 -8.43 -3.21 42.88
CA SER A 41 -9.42 -3.44 41.81
C SER A 41 -10.85 -3.27 42.30
N CYS A 42 -11.67 -2.52 41.57
CA CYS A 42 -13.10 -2.37 41.84
C CYS A 42 -13.93 -2.66 40.58
N THR A 43 -14.87 -3.61 40.64
CA THR A 43 -15.67 -3.97 39.47
C THR A 43 -16.87 -3.03 39.26
N SER A 44 -17.63 -2.70 40.31
CA SER A 44 -18.79 -1.82 40.19
C SER A 44 -19.08 -1.06 41.49
N SER A 45 -19.29 0.26 41.40
CA SER A 45 -19.87 1.01 42.51
C SER A 45 -20.57 2.30 42.07
N SER A 46 -21.61 2.74 42.78
CA SER A 46 -22.25 4.03 42.44
C SER A 46 -21.31 5.21 42.72
N SER A 47 -20.58 5.18 43.84
CA SER A 47 -19.51 6.14 44.16
C SER A 47 -18.24 5.45 44.63
N HIS A 48 -17.13 5.73 43.94
CA HIS A 48 -15.81 5.17 44.22
C HIS A 48 -14.78 6.27 44.48
N SER A 49 -14.05 6.17 45.60
CA SER A 49 -12.92 7.05 45.88
C SER A 49 -11.70 6.28 46.37
N SER A 50 -10.52 6.51 45.80
CA SER A 50 -9.29 5.92 46.32
C SER A 50 -8.12 6.88 46.36
N THR A 51 -7.28 6.76 47.39
CA THR A 51 -6.24 7.76 47.68
C THR A 51 -4.88 7.36 47.11
N SER A 52 -4.35 6.18 47.43
CA SER A 52 -3.05 5.75 46.91
C SER A 52 -2.98 4.26 46.56
N SER A 53 -2.48 3.97 45.35
CA SER A 53 -2.01 2.62 45.02
C SER A 53 -0.96 2.56 43.92
N SER A 54 -0.07 1.57 43.92
CA SER A 54 0.92 1.41 42.83
C SER A 54 0.23 0.97 41.51
N SER A 55 -0.81 0.15 41.62
CA SER A 55 -1.69 -0.22 40.51
C SER A 55 -3.15 -0.07 40.91
N HIS A 56 -3.94 0.60 40.08
CA HIS A 56 -5.37 0.79 40.29
C HIS A 56 -6.15 0.42 39.03
N SER A 57 -7.21 -0.37 39.20
CA SER A 57 -8.18 -0.65 38.14
C SER A 57 -9.61 -0.49 38.63
N CYS A 58 -10.46 0.18 37.86
CA CYS A 58 -11.91 0.13 38.11
C CYS A 58 -12.72 0.04 36.81
N THR A 59 -13.73 -0.83 36.79
CA THR A 59 -14.49 -1.14 35.57
C THR A 59 -15.68 -0.20 35.39
N SER A 60 -16.47 0.07 36.44
CA SER A 60 -17.64 0.94 36.31
C SER A 60 -17.98 1.69 37.59
N SER A 61 -18.21 3.00 37.46
CA SER A 61 -18.79 3.83 38.51
C SER A 61 -19.50 5.06 37.97
N SER A 62 -20.58 5.50 38.60
CA SER A 62 -21.24 6.76 38.22
C SER A 62 -20.34 7.96 38.53
N SER A 63 -19.68 7.95 39.71
CA SER A 63 -18.70 8.95 40.12
C SER A 63 -17.43 8.30 40.65
N HIS A 64 -16.30 8.56 39.97
CA HIS A 64 -15.01 8.00 40.33
C HIS A 64 -13.98 9.11 40.63
N SER A 65 -13.32 9.01 41.79
CA SER A 65 -12.19 9.88 42.14
C SER A 65 -10.96 9.07 42.58
N PHE A 66 -9.80 9.45 42.05
CA PHE A 66 -8.55 8.79 42.42
C PHE A 66 -7.35 9.75 42.47
N ASN A 67 -6.56 9.69 43.55
CA ASN A 67 -5.49 10.67 43.75
C ASN A 67 -4.12 10.27 43.18
N PHE A 68 -3.51 9.15 43.61
CA PHE A 68 -2.09 8.89 43.33
C PHE A 68 -1.76 7.45 42.94
N SER A 69 -1.26 7.22 41.71
CA SER A 69 -0.81 5.89 41.27
C SER A 69 0.28 5.91 40.20
N SER A 70 1.16 4.91 40.19
CA SER A 70 2.06 4.69 39.06
C SER A 70 1.32 4.20 37.80
N SER A 71 0.24 3.42 37.95
CA SER A 71 -0.53 2.87 36.84
C SER A 71 -2.03 2.83 37.15
N HIS A 72 -2.82 3.53 36.34
CA HIS A 72 -4.27 3.65 36.52
C HIS A 72 -5.03 3.28 35.25
N SER A 73 -5.94 2.32 35.35
CA SER A 73 -6.84 1.93 34.26
C SER A 73 -8.30 2.03 34.67
N TYR A 74 -9.13 2.58 33.77
CA TYR A 74 -10.55 2.79 34.06
C TYR A 74 -11.45 2.66 32.84
N SER A 75 -12.55 1.91 32.93
CA SER A 75 -13.36 1.62 31.74
C SER A 75 -14.54 2.58 31.52
N SER A 76 -15.37 2.92 32.52
CA SER A 76 -16.60 3.69 32.27
C SER A 76 -17.15 4.51 33.45
N SER A 77 -17.37 5.82 33.27
CA SER A 77 -18.07 6.69 34.24
C SER A 77 -18.85 7.83 33.60
N SER A 78 -19.80 8.38 34.36
CA SER A 78 -20.40 9.69 34.02
C SER A 78 -19.43 10.83 34.36
N SER A 79 -18.80 10.78 35.55
CA SER A 79 -17.82 11.77 36.02
C SER A 79 -16.55 11.12 36.56
N HIS A 80 -15.39 11.50 36.01
CA HIS A 80 -14.07 11.00 36.43
C HIS A 80 -13.12 12.16 36.78
N SER A 81 -12.52 12.12 37.97
CA SER A 81 -11.52 13.10 38.43
C SER A 81 -10.29 12.43 38.99
N CYS A 82 -9.10 12.85 38.54
CA CYS A 82 -7.85 12.25 39.00
C CYS A 82 -6.68 13.25 39.08
N THR A 83 -5.70 12.99 39.96
CA THR A 83 -4.72 14.05 40.35
C THR A 83 -3.29 13.82 39.86
N SER A 84 -2.66 12.64 40.02
CA SER A 84 -1.23 12.46 39.67
C SER A 84 -0.83 11.01 39.32
N PHE A 85 -0.24 10.81 38.12
CA PHE A 85 0.11 9.47 37.60
C PHE A 85 1.35 9.38 36.71
N SER A 86 2.00 8.21 36.65
CA SER A 86 3.01 7.94 35.60
C SER A 86 2.37 7.43 34.30
N SER A 87 1.35 6.58 34.40
CA SER A 87 0.59 6.06 33.26
C SER A 87 -0.92 6.01 33.57
N HIS A 88 -1.73 6.51 32.64
CA HIS A 88 -3.18 6.62 32.80
C HIS A 88 -3.92 6.25 31.51
N SER A 89 -4.87 5.32 31.57
CA SER A 89 -5.66 4.90 30.40
C SER A 89 -7.15 4.77 30.74
N CYS A 90 -8.01 5.40 29.95
CA CYS A 90 -9.46 5.44 30.18
C CYS A 90 -10.30 5.24 28.91
N THR A 91 -11.45 4.56 28.98
CA THR A 91 -12.20 4.19 27.76
C THR A 91 -13.36 5.12 27.39
N SER A 92 -14.30 5.44 28.30
CA SER A 92 -15.50 6.25 27.94
C SER A 92 -16.06 7.09 29.09
N PHE A 93 -16.32 8.38 28.85
CA PHE A 93 -16.84 9.32 29.87
C PHE A 93 -17.56 10.55 29.31
N SER A 94 -18.44 11.14 30.12
CA SER A 94 -19.13 12.39 29.79
C SER A 94 -18.34 13.65 30.18
N SER A 95 -17.68 13.63 31.34
CA SER A 95 -16.80 14.70 31.83
C SER A 95 -15.55 14.13 32.51
N HIS A 96 -14.37 14.63 32.15
CA HIS A 96 -13.09 14.15 32.65
C HIS A 96 -12.12 15.29 32.99
N SER A 97 -11.55 15.25 34.20
CA SER A 97 -10.54 16.19 34.69
C SER A 97 -9.31 15.47 35.25
N CYS A 98 -8.13 15.84 34.77
CA CYS A 98 -6.85 15.28 35.23
C CYS A 98 -5.76 16.36 35.35
N ASN A 99 -4.96 16.34 36.44
CA ASN A 99 -4.02 17.42 36.73
C ASN A 99 -2.58 17.18 36.23
N SER A 100 -1.95 16.01 36.50
CA SER A 100 -0.52 15.80 36.13
C SER A 100 -0.15 14.34 35.79
N TYR A 101 0.51 14.11 34.64
CA TYR A 101 0.95 12.78 34.23
C TYR A 101 2.14 12.71 33.25
N SER A 102 2.81 11.56 33.17
CA SER A 102 3.85 11.29 32.15
C SER A 102 3.29 10.76 30.81
N SER A 103 2.27 9.89 30.85
CA SER A 103 1.59 9.32 29.67
C SER A 103 0.09 9.13 29.90
N HIS A 104 -0.71 9.51 28.90
CA HIS A 104 -2.19 9.48 28.98
C HIS A 104 -2.84 9.09 27.65
N SER A 105 -3.82 8.17 27.70
CA SER A 105 -4.61 7.73 26.55
C SER A 105 -6.10 7.61 26.88
N PHE A 106 -6.96 8.01 25.95
CA PHE A 106 -8.41 7.73 26.04
C PHE A 106 -9.11 7.64 24.67
N ASN A 107 -10.25 6.93 24.64
CA ASN A 107 -10.98 6.68 23.38
C ASN A 107 -12.11 7.72 23.11
N PHE A 108 -12.91 8.10 24.13
CA PHE A 108 -14.06 8.99 23.91
C PHE A 108 -14.37 9.94 25.08
N SER A 109 -14.58 11.24 24.79
CA SER A 109 -15.07 12.25 25.76
C SER A 109 -15.93 13.34 25.12
N SER A 110 -17.01 13.75 25.80
CA SER A 110 -17.78 14.95 25.43
C SER A 110 -17.17 16.27 25.91
N SER A 111 -16.43 16.29 27.04
CA SER A 111 -15.75 17.48 27.56
C SER A 111 -14.48 17.13 28.34
N HIS A 112 -13.37 17.86 28.08
CA HIS A 112 -12.04 17.51 28.59
C HIS A 112 -11.19 18.74 28.98
N SER A 113 -10.61 18.76 30.19
CA SER A 113 -9.75 19.84 30.71
C SER A 113 -8.54 19.31 31.53
N TYR A 114 -7.33 19.88 31.35
CA TYR A 114 -6.10 19.45 32.05
C TYR A 114 -4.95 20.49 32.04
N ASP A 115 -3.92 20.26 32.89
CA ASP A 115 -2.82 21.22 33.18
C ASP A 115 -1.39 20.84 32.67
N SER A 116 -0.92 19.58 32.72
CA SER A 116 0.50 19.23 32.38
C SER A 116 0.76 17.78 31.88
N TYR A 117 1.60 17.57 30.84
CA TYR A 117 1.96 16.23 30.29
C TYR A 117 3.36 16.10 29.64
N SER A 118 3.86 14.86 29.50
CA SER A 118 5.02 14.49 28.63
C SER A 118 4.61 13.82 27.30
N SER A 119 3.51 13.06 27.28
CA SER A 119 2.94 12.38 26.08
C SER A 119 1.42 12.21 26.21
N HIS A 120 0.66 12.37 25.11
CA HIS A 120 -0.82 12.38 25.11
C HIS A 120 -1.41 11.83 23.79
N SER A 121 -2.38 10.89 23.86
CA SER A 121 -3.09 10.32 22.69
C SER A 121 -4.61 10.28 22.86
N TYR A 122 -5.38 10.46 21.77
CA TYR A 122 -6.86 10.47 21.78
C TYR A 122 -7.49 10.18 20.40
N ASP A 123 -8.73 9.67 20.36
CA ASP A 123 -9.46 9.32 19.12
C ASP A 123 -10.57 10.34 18.71
N SER A 124 -11.33 10.93 19.64
CA SER A 124 -12.42 11.88 19.30
C SER A 124 -12.87 12.82 20.47
N TYR A 125 -13.27 14.07 20.17
CA TYR A 125 -13.88 15.02 21.14
C TYR A 125 -14.79 16.08 20.49
N SER A 126 -15.66 16.72 21.28
CA SER A 126 -16.53 17.84 20.85
C SER A 126 -16.00 19.24 21.22
N SER A 127 -15.25 19.39 22.31
CA SER A 127 -14.60 20.66 22.73
C SER A 127 -13.34 20.41 23.57
N HIS A 128 -12.27 21.20 23.38
CA HIS A 128 -10.95 21.02 24.01
C HIS A 128 -10.28 22.36 24.41
N SER A 129 -9.62 22.41 25.58
CA SER A 129 -8.87 23.59 26.06
C SER A 129 -7.52 23.21 26.70
N SER A 130 -6.41 23.90 26.37
CA SER A 130 -5.05 23.59 26.85
C SER A 130 -4.20 24.83 27.20
N THR A 131 -3.30 24.74 28.18
CA THR A 131 -2.46 25.86 28.69
C THR A 131 -0.92 25.65 28.65
N SER A 132 -0.37 24.63 27.98
CA SER A 132 1.08 24.33 28.03
C SER A 132 1.78 24.25 26.66
N SER A 133 2.98 24.83 26.58
CA SER A 133 3.85 24.96 25.42
C SER A 133 4.89 23.83 25.35
N SER A 134 4.53 22.69 24.74
CA SER A 134 5.48 21.73 24.15
C SER A 134 4.71 20.63 23.40
N HIS A 135 4.84 20.62 22.06
CA HIS A 135 4.27 19.59 21.20
C HIS A 135 5.39 18.68 20.68
N SER A 136 5.42 17.43 21.14
CA SER A 136 6.11 16.33 20.44
C SER A 136 5.11 15.68 19.49
N LEU A 137 5.31 15.88 18.18
CA LEU A 137 4.46 15.36 17.11
C LEU A 137 4.76 13.86 16.88
N PHE A 138 3.89 12.98 17.37
CA PHE A 138 3.82 11.56 17.02
C PHE A 138 2.44 11.15 16.47
N LEU A 139 1.69 12.12 15.91
CA LEU A 139 0.39 11.89 15.27
C LEU A 139 0.34 12.63 13.92
N LEU A 140 0.75 11.97 12.85
CA LEU A 140 0.37 12.35 11.49
C LEU A 140 0.01 11.06 10.75
N PRO A 141 -1.31 10.83 10.57
CA PRO A 141 -1.77 10.82 9.17
C PRO A 141 -2.98 11.74 8.90
N LEU A 142 -3.82 12.05 9.89
CA LEU A 142 -5.11 12.72 9.59
C LEU A 142 -5.04 14.25 9.47
N GLN A 143 -4.16 14.96 10.19
CA GLN A 143 -4.12 16.43 10.10
C GLN A 143 -3.62 16.93 8.74
N HIS A 144 -2.74 16.19 8.06
CA HIS A 144 -2.31 16.53 6.70
C HIS A 144 -3.37 16.19 5.64
N LEU A 145 -4.31 15.28 5.92
CA LEU A 145 -5.40 14.93 5.00
C LEU A 145 -6.40 16.07 4.79
N PHE A 146 -6.70 16.84 5.83
CA PHE A 146 -7.52 18.06 5.72
C PHE A 146 -6.79 19.21 5.01
N LEU A 147 -5.45 19.15 4.93
CA LEU A 147 -4.62 20.16 4.27
C LEU A 147 -4.15 19.72 2.88
N LEU A 148 -4.31 18.45 2.50
CA LEU A 148 -3.87 17.90 1.23
C LEU A 148 -4.40 18.73 0.05
N PRO A 149 -5.70 19.06 0.00
CA PRO A 149 -6.23 19.99 -1.00
C PRO A 149 -5.52 21.37 -1.01
N LEU A 150 -5.17 21.92 0.16
CA LEU A 150 -4.46 23.21 0.30
C LEU A 150 -2.96 23.10 -0.08
N LEU A 151 -2.38 21.90 -0.02
CA LEU A 151 -1.01 21.62 -0.46
C LEU A 151 -0.93 21.40 -1.97
N ILE A 152 -2.03 20.94 -2.59
CA ILE A 152 -2.13 20.68 -4.02
C ILE A 152 -2.36 21.96 -4.82
N HIS A 153 -3.05 22.96 -4.25
CA HIS A 153 -3.38 24.19 -4.97
C HIS A 153 -3.10 25.47 -4.16
N PRO A 154 -2.39 26.47 -4.72
CA PRO A 154 -2.05 27.71 -4.01
C PRO A 154 -3.22 28.71 -3.89
N THR A 155 -4.39 28.44 -4.50
CA THR A 155 -5.58 29.29 -4.38
C THR A 155 -6.52 28.80 -3.28
N PRO A 156 -7.36 29.70 -2.71
CA PRO A 156 -8.38 29.29 -1.75
C PRO A 156 -9.30 28.25 -2.36
N LEU A 157 -9.52 27.16 -1.63
CA LEU A 157 -10.47 26.13 -2.01
C LEU A 157 -11.87 26.57 -1.58
N GLU A 158 -12.86 26.22 -2.40
CA GLU A 158 -14.26 26.54 -2.12
C GLU A 158 -14.93 25.38 -1.38
N GLU A 159 -14.71 24.16 -1.84
CA GLU A 159 -15.26 22.94 -1.27
C GLU A 159 -14.32 21.77 -1.57
N TRP A 160 -14.20 20.83 -0.65
CA TRP A 160 -13.46 19.60 -0.89
C TRP A 160 -14.03 18.44 -0.07
N SER A 161 -13.85 17.23 -0.56
CA SER A 161 -14.19 16.00 0.14
C SER A 161 -13.13 14.92 -0.05
N VAL A 162 -12.95 14.11 0.99
CA VAL A 162 -12.03 12.97 1.02
C VAL A 162 -12.86 11.75 1.34
N LYS A 163 -12.72 10.69 0.55
CA LYS A 163 -13.34 9.40 0.81
C LYS A 163 -12.30 8.30 0.60
N PRO A 164 -12.43 7.15 1.28
CA PRO A 164 -11.71 5.95 0.86
C PRO A 164 -11.96 5.71 -0.64
N SER A 165 -10.93 5.27 -1.37
CA SER A 165 -11.12 4.87 -2.76
C SER A 165 -12.21 3.79 -2.81
N SER A 166 -13.20 3.95 -3.69
CA SER A 166 -14.37 3.05 -3.79
C SER A 166 -14.06 1.71 -4.42
N ASP A 167 -12.85 1.53 -4.94
CA ASP A 167 -12.39 0.26 -5.48
C ASP A 167 -11.98 -0.64 -4.31
N GLU A 168 -12.59 -1.83 -4.20
CA GLU A 168 -12.29 -2.91 -3.24
C GLU A 168 -10.86 -3.48 -3.37
N HIS A 169 -9.92 -2.72 -3.92
CA HIS A 169 -8.51 -3.04 -3.98
C HIS A 169 -7.86 -2.58 -2.67
N GLU A 170 -7.93 -3.43 -1.64
CA GLU A 170 -7.07 -3.33 -0.46
C GLU A 170 -5.61 -3.41 -0.93
N GLY A 171 -4.98 -2.25 -1.15
CA GLY A 171 -3.54 -2.18 -1.39
C GLY A 171 -2.80 -2.60 -0.12
N TYR A 172 -2.30 -3.83 -0.05
CA TYR A 172 -1.51 -4.30 1.10
C TYR A 172 -0.28 -3.41 1.40
N LEU A 173 0.19 -2.66 0.39
CA LEU A 173 1.41 -1.86 0.40
C LEU A 173 1.15 -0.34 0.28
N SER A 174 -0.10 0.11 0.21
CA SER A 174 -0.44 1.54 0.28
C SER A 174 -1.87 1.78 0.75
N GLU A 175 -2.08 2.85 1.49
CA GLU A 175 -3.44 3.38 1.72
C GLU A 175 -3.83 4.29 0.55
N GLN A 176 -5.04 4.14 0.02
CA GLN A 176 -5.51 4.89 -1.14
C GLN A 176 -6.78 5.68 -0.83
N LEU A 177 -6.76 6.97 -1.16
CA LEU A 177 -7.86 7.89 -0.90
C LEU A 177 -8.28 8.60 -2.19
N ALA A 178 -9.58 8.65 -2.43
CA ALA A 178 -10.16 9.44 -3.50
C ALA A 178 -10.45 10.86 -2.96
N LEU A 179 -9.92 11.87 -3.64
CA LEU A 179 -10.10 13.28 -3.32
C LEU A 179 -10.96 13.91 -4.41
N SER A 180 -11.95 14.70 -4.01
CA SER A 180 -12.73 15.56 -4.90
C SER A 180 -12.63 16.99 -4.41
N VAL A 181 -12.10 17.88 -5.24
CA VAL A 181 -11.71 19.24 -4.86
C VAL A 181 -12.32 20.24 -5.83
N THR A 182 -13.04 21.22 -5.30
CA THR A 182 -13.58 22.37 -6.04
C THR A 182 -12.85 23.64 -5.63
N TYR A 183 -12.34 24.38 -6.61
CA TYR A 183 -11.54 25.57 -6.37
C TYR A 183 -11.78 26.63 -7.44
N SER A 184 -11.67 27.91 -7.05
CA SER A 184 -11.79 29.03 -7.98
C SER A 184 -10.43 29.58 -8.39
N VAL A 185 -10.23 29.82 -9.68
CA VAL A 185 -9.08 30.58 -10.22
C VAL A 185 -9.61 31.67 -11.13
N ARG A 186 -9.32 32.95 -10.81
CA ARG A 186 -9.79 34.11 -11.61
C ARG A 186 -11.30 34.08 -11.89
N ASP A 187 -12.09 33.83 -10.85
CA ASP A 187 -13.56 33.72 -10.90
C ASP A 187 -14.11 32.58 -11.79
N GLN A 188 -13.27 31.60 -12.14
CA GLN A 188 -13.69 30.36 -12.79
C GLN A 188 -13.64 29.21 -11.79
N HIS A 189 -14.75 28.48 -11.67
CA HIS A 189 -14.83 27.28 -10.84
C HIS A 189 -14.21 26.09 -11.57
N HIS A 190 -13.29 25.43 -10.90
CA HIS A 190 -12.63 24.21 -11.36
C HIS A 190 -12.97 23.06 -10.42
N HIS A 191 -13.01 21.86 -10.98
CA HIS A 191 -13.20 20.64 -10.23
C HIS A 191 -12.10 19.64 -10.59
N ALA A 192 -11.48 19.05 -9.58
CA ALA A 192 -10.43 18.06 -9.72
C ALA A 192 -10.77 16.80 -8.92
N HIS A 193 -10.62 15.65 -9.58
CA HIS A 193 -10.67 14.34 -8.94
C HIS A 193 -9.29 13.74 -8.93
N LEU A 194 -8.81 13.38 -7.75
CA LEU A 194 -7.43 12.96 -7.51
C LEU A 194 -7.41 11.67 -6.69
N LEU A 195 -6.34 10.91 -6.84
CA LEU A 195 -6.02 9.75 -6.03
C LEU A 195 -4.79 10.07 -5.19
N ALA A 196 -4.89 9.92 -3.88
CA ALA A 196 -3.75 10.00 -2.97
C ALA A 196 -3.33 8.59 -2.52
N LYS A 197 -2.08 8.23 -2.77
CA LYS A 197 -1.41 7.06 -2.20
C LYS A 197 -0.56 7.48 -1.00
N LEU A 198 -0.74 6.79 0.12
CA LEU A 198 -0.04 7.00 1.39
C LEU A 198 0.63 5.71 1.86
N LEU A 199 1.57 5.83 2.81
CA LEU A 199 2.12 4.67 3.51
C LEU A 199 1.01 3.86 4.21
N PRO A 200 1.10 2.52 4.23
CA PRO A 200 0.18 1.67 4.97
C PRO A 200 0.02 2.07 6.43
N GLN A 201 -1.18 1.85 7.00
CA GLN A 201 -1.41 2.02 8.43
C GLN A 201 -0.83 0.85 9.24
N ASP A 202 -0.80 -0.37 8.67
CA ASP A 202 -0.18 -1.52 9.32
C ASP A 202 1.35 -1.32 9.48
N PRO A 203 1.90 -1.46 10.69
CA PRO A 203 3.32 -1.23 10.94
C PRO A 203 4.26 -2.15 10.16
N PHE A 204 3.89 -3.41 9.91
CA PHE A 204 4.74 -4.35 9.20
C PHE A 204 4.79 -4.02 7.70
N SER A 205 3.62 -3.80 7.08
CA SER A 205 3.55 -3.33 5.69
C SER A 205 4.26 -2.00 5.52
N ARG A 206 4.09 -1.05 6.45
CA ARG A 206 4.78 0.25 6.42
C ARG A 206 6.30 0.09 6.46
N ALA A 207 6.83 -0.71 7.39
CA ALA A 207 8.26 -0.96 7.50
C ALA A 207 8.81 -1.60 6.23
N PHE A 208 8.10 -2.60 5.69
CA PHE A 208 8.48 -3.29 4.46
C PHE A 208 8.54 -2.34 3.26
N VAL A 209 7.53 -1.48 3.08
CA VAL A 209 7.49 -0.48 1.99
C VAL A 209 8.64 0.50 2.09
N ILE A 210 8.94 1.01 3.29
CA ILE A 210 10.05 1.93 3.53
C ILE A 210 11.40 1.26 3.25
N GLU A 211 11.60 0.03 3.76
CA GLU A 211 12.87 -0.71 3.59
C GLU A 211 13.13 -1.08 2.12
N THR A 212 12.08 -1.47 1.39
CA THR A 212 12.15 -1.78 -0.05
C THR A 212 12.12 -0.55 -0.95
N GLN A 213 11.84 0.62 -0.38
CA GLN A 213 11.74 1.92 -1.05
C GLN A 213 10.70 1.95 -2.19
N PHE A 214 9.63 1.16 -2.09
CA PHE A 214 8.58 1.12 -3.12
C PHE A 214 7.87 2.47 -3.31
N ASP A 215 7.55 3.12 -2.21
CA ASP A 215 6.90 4.43 -2.18
C ASP A 215 7.80 5.54 -2.75
N LEU A 216 9.06 5.59 -2.32
CA LEU A 216 10.05 6.53 -2.84
C LEU A 216 10.23 6.36 -4.35
N ARG A 217 10.30 5.11 -4.82
CA ARG A 217 10.54 4.79 -6.23
C ARG A 217 9.36 5.22 -7.11
N GLU A 218 8.13 4.98 -6.68
CA GLU A 218 6.95 5.46 -7.41
C GLU A 218 6.89 6.99 -7.43
N ILE A 219 7.15 7.67 -6.30
CA ILE A 219 7.24 9.15 -6.26
C ILE A 219 8.30 9.66 -7.24
N LYS A 220 9.49 9.05 -7.24
CA LYS A 220 10.59 9.45 -8.10
C LYS A 220 10.33 9.19 -9.58
N PHE A 221 9.59 8.12 -9.89
CA PHE A 221 9.11 7.88 -11.25
C PHE A 221 8.30 9.08 -11.77
N TYR A 222 7.31 9.53 -11.01
CA TYR A 222 6.47 10.67 -11.42
C TYR A 222 7.21 12.02 -11.40
N GLN A 223 8.16 12.22 -10.48
CA GLN A 223 8.94 13.45 -10.40
C GLN A 223 9.99 13.61 -11.50
N GLU A 224 10.60 12.50 -11.95
CA GLU A 224 11.83 12.56 -12.75
C GLU A 224 11.75 11.71 -14.02
N ILE A 225 11.29 10.46 -13.93
CA ILE A 225 11.26 9.54 -15.09
C ILE A 225 10.16 9.96 -16.08
N LYS A 226 8.91 10.11 -15.62
CA LYS A 226 7.77 10.51 -16.48
C LYS A 226 8.09 11.80 -17.27
N PRO A 227 8.53 12.92 -16.65
CA PRO A 227 8.86 14.13 -17.40
C PRO A 227 10.00 13.94 -18.41
N ALA A 228 10.99 13.11 -18.11
CA ALA A 228 12.10 12.81 -19.02
C ALA A 228 11.62 12.01 -20.24
N ILE A 229 10.77 11.00 -20.02
CA ILE A 229 10.16 10.20 -21.10
C ILE A 229 9.29 11.08 -21.98
N GLU A 230 8.38 11.87 -21.40
CA GLU A 230 7.53 12.75 -22.18
C GLU A 230 8.31 13.82 -22.95
N LYS A 231 9.44 14.29 -22.41
CA LYS A 231 10.32 15.21 -23.13
C LYS A 231 10.87 14.55 -24.40
N VAL A 232 11.27 13.29 -24.33
CA VAL A 232 11.71 12.51 -25.51
C VAL A 232 10.56 12.35 -26.50
N GLU A 233 9.37 11.99 -26.02
CA GLU A 233 8.17 11.83 -26.85
C GLU A 233 7.80 13.14 -27.57
N ARG A 234 7.66 14.26 -26.84
CA ARG A 234 7.30 15.58 -27.42
C ARG A 234 8.27 16.08 -28.50
N GLN A 235 9.52 15.65 -28.47
CA GLN A 235 10.51 16.02 -29.49
C GLN A 235 10.32 15.29 -30.82
N HIS A 236 9.56 14.19 -30.86
CA HIS A 236 9.47 13.32 -32.03
C HIS A 236 8.02 12.96 -32.41
N LEU A 237 7.04 13.21 -31.55
CA LEU A 237 5.62 12.99 -31.83
C LEU A 237 5.00 14.26 -32.41
N THR A 238 4.19 14.09 -33.47
CA THR A 238 3.33 15.16 -33.99
C THR A 238 2.09 15.31 -33.12
N GLU A 239 1.43 16.47 -33.16
CA GLU A 239 0.16 16.71 -32.45
C GLU A 239 -0.90 15.67 -32.82
N ALA A 240 -1.02 15.32 -34.11
CA ALA A 240 -1.97 14.31 -34.59
C ALA A 240 -1.72 12.91 -34.01
N GLU A 241 -0.46 12.57 -33.70
CA GLU A 241 -0.15 11.29 -33.06
C GLU A 241 -0.48 11.31 -31.57
N VAL A 242 -0.20 12.43 -30.90
CA VAL A 242 -0.60 12.65 -29.51
C VAL A 242 -2.13 12.55 -29.38
N ASP A 243 -2.87 13.23 -30.24
CA ASP A 243 -4.34 13.18 -30.30
C ASP A 243 -4.84 11.77 -30.71
N GLY A 244 -4.06 11.10 -31.55
CA GLY A 244 -4.20 9.68 -31.90
C GLY A 244 -3.94 8.71 -30.75
N GLY A 245 -3.69 9.19 -29.53
CA GLY A 245 -3.44 8.39 -28.31
C GLY A 245 -2.03 7.82 -28.21
N LEU A 246 -1.10 8.31 -29.03
CA LEU A 246 0.31 8.01 -28.94
C LEU A 246 0.98 9.06 -28.04
N GLY A 247 1.30 8.70 -26.79
CA GLY A 247 2.03 9.56 -25.86
C GLY A 247 1.12 10.44 -24.97
N LEU A 248 1.70 10.95 -23.88
CA LEU A 248 1.16 11.92 -22.91
C LEU A 248 -0.07 11.56 -22.03
N GLU A 249 -0.81 10.48 -22.29
CA GLU A 249 -1.89 10.00 -21.38
C GLU A 249 -1.67 8.54 -20.94
N TRP A 250 -0.46 7.99 -21.12
CA TRP A 250 -0.13 6.59 -20.82
C TRP A 250 0.06 6.31 -19.32
N THR A 251 0.07 7.32 -18.46
CA THR A 251 0.15 7.22 -16.99
C THR A 251 -0.51 8.45 -16.36
N PRO A 252 -0.98 8.40 -15.10
CA PRO A 252 -1.60 9.56 -14.43
C PRO A 252 -0.69 10.78 -14.32
N GLU A 253 -1.29 11.97 -14.22
CA GLU A 253 -0.57 13.22 -13.94
C GLU A 253 -0.23 13.36 -12.47
N LEU A 254 0.96 13.88 -12.18
CA LEU A 254 1.38 14.20 -10.81
C LEU A 254 0.83 15.58 -10.40
N TYR A 255 0.06 15.60 -9.32
CA TYR A 255 -0.44 16.85 -8.72
C TYR A 255 0.41 17.29 -7.54
N TYR A 256 0.76 16.35 -6.68
CA TYR A 256 1.54 16.63 -5.48
C TYR A 256 2.33 15.38 -5.06
N SER A 257 3.51 15.59 -4.50
CA SER A 257 4.22 14.53 -3.79
C SER A 257 5.02 15.10 -2.64
N LYS A 258 5.14 14.30 -1.57
CA LYS A 258 6.00 14.58 -0.43
C LYS A 258 6.59 13.27 0.06
N HIS A 259 7.89 13.27 0.29
CA HIS A 259 8.59 12.14 0.87
C HIS A 259 9.53 12.64 1.95
N THR A 260 9.31 12.20 3.18
CA THR A 260 10.18 12.41 4.32
C THR A 260 10.60 11.04 4.83
N GLU A 261 11.90 10.77 4.79
CA GLU A 261 12.46 9.46 5.10
C GLU A 261 11.88 8.88 6.41
N ALA A 262 11.44 7.63 6.33
CA ALA A 262 10.83 6.85 7.42
C ALA A 262 9.56 7.42 8.10
N THR A 263 9.03 8.56 7.64
CA THR A 263 7.94 9.27 8.36
C THR A 263 6.73 9.55 7.49
N GLU A 264 6.92 10.08 6.28
CA GLU A 264 5.82 10.48 5.41
C GLU A 264 6.10 10.12 3.95
N SER A 265 5.10 9.53 3.29
CA SER A 265 5.08 9.35 1.84
C SER A 265 3.69 9.64 1.33
N ILE A 266 3.60 10.62 0.45
CA ILE A 266 2.36 11.11 -0.14
C ILE A 266 2.58 11.25 -1.63
N LEU A 267 1.75 10.59 -2.43
CA LEU A 267 1.72 10.70 -3.88
C LEU A 267 0.29 10.99 -4.32
N VAL A 268 0.07 12.15 -4.94
CA VAL A 268 -1.24 12.59 -5.43
C VAL A 268 -1.23 12.64 -6.94
N LEU A 269 -2.10 11.85 -7.55
CA LEU A 269 -2.20 11.66 -8.99
C LEU A 269 -3.60 12.06 -9.50
N SER A 270 -3.72 12.33 -10.80
CA SER A 270 -5.04 12.45 -11.44
C SER A 270 -5.85 11.17 -11.30
N ASP A 271 -7.13 11.28 -10.93
CA ASP A 271 -8.06 10.14 -10.98
C ASP A 271 -8.44 9.83 -12.43
N MET A 272 -7.87 8.73 -12.95
CA MET A 272 -8.11 8.29 -14.32
C MET A 272 -9.52 7.69 -14.51
N CYS A 273 -10.18 7.23 -13.45
CA CYS A 273 -11.54 6.71 -13.54
C CYS A 273 -12.54 7.80 -13.97
N GLN A 274 -12.33 9.05 -13.56
CA GLN A 274 -13.17 10.17 -14.02
C GLN A 274 -12.94 10.53 -15.49
N ARG A 275 -11.82 10.08 -16.07
CA ARG A 275 -11.50 10.26 -17.50
C ARG A 275 -11.99 9.09 -18.36
N GLY A 276 -12.83 8.21 -17.79
CA GLY A 276 -13.42 7.07 -18.48
C GLY A 276 -12.55 5.80 -18.50
N TYR A 277 -11.41 5.80 -17.81
CA TYR A 277 -10.59 4.59 -17.68
C TYR A 277 -11.15 3.64 -16.61
N ARG A 278 -11.02 2.33 -16.78
CA ARG A 278 -11.46 1.31 -15.81
C ARG A 278 -10.45 0.18 -15.71
N VAL A 279 -10.31 -0.40 -14.51
CA VAL A 279 -9.57 -1.66 -14.29
C VAL A 279 -10.37 -2.81 -14.91
N GLN A 280 -9.67 -3.80 -15.46
CA GLN A 280 -10.28 -5.05 -15.92
C GLN A 280 -10.27 -6.11 -14.81
N ASP A 281 -11.38 -6.83 -14.61
CA ASP A 281 -11.42 -7.95 -13.66
C ASP A 281 -10.47 -9.07 -14.11
N LEU A 282 -9.46 -9.34 -13.27
CA LEU A 282 -8.50 -10.43 -13.46
C LEU A 282 -9.20 -11.76 -13.74
N THR A 283 -10.37 -12.04 -13.18
CA THR A 283 -11.10 -13.30 -13.40
C THR A 283 -11.43 -13.48 -14.88
N GLN A 284 -11.93 -12.43 -15.53
CA GLN A 284 -12.21 -12.41 -16.97
C GLN A 284 -10.92 -12.37 -17.78
N GLY A 285 -9.92 -11.63 -17.28
CA GLY A 285 -8.69 -11.34 -18.01
C GLY A 285 -8.90 -10.27 -19.08
N LEU A 286 -7.81 -9.92 -19.74
CA LEU A 286 -7.80 -8.92 -20.81
C LEU A 286 -8.41 -9.48 -22.09
N THR A 287 -9.14 -8.63 -22.80
CA THR A 287 -9.49 -8.88 -24.21
C THR A 287 -8.24 -8.75 -25.10
N PRO A 288 -8.25 -9.32 -26.32
CA PRO A 288 -7.15 -9.12 -27.26
C PRO A 288 -6.88 -7.64 -27.58
N ASP A 289 -7.92 -6.80 -27.68
CA ASP A 289 -7.76 -5.36 -27.92
C ASP A 289 -7.11 -4.63 -26.75
N GLN A 290 -7.51 -4.94 -25.52
CA GLN A 290 -6.87 -4.43 -24.31
C GLN A 290 -5.41 -4.87 -24.23
N ALA A 291 -5.10 -6.14 -24.51
CA ALA A 291 -3.73 -6.63 -24.52
C ALA A 291 -2.85 -5.95 -25.59
N ARG A 292 -3.38 -5.74 -26.81
CA ARG A 292 -2.68 -4.97 -27.86
C ARG A 292 -2.44 -3.52 -27.46
N ALA A 293 -3.43 -2.84 -26.87
CA ALA A 293 -3.30 -1.48 -26.37
C ALA A 293 -2.22 -1.38 -25.27
N ALA A 294 -2.23 -2.30 -24.30
CA ALA A 294 -1.22 -2.37 -23.24
C ALA A 294 0.20 -2.55 -23.80
N LEU A 295 0.39 -3.49 -24.72
CA LEU A 295 1.71 -3.73 -25.33
C LEU A 295 2.18 -2.56 -26.22
N THR A 296 1.26 -1.83 -26.86
CA THR A 296 1.60 -0.64 -27.65
C THR A 296 2.02 0.53 -26.75
N SER A 297 1.32 0.75 -25.64
CA SER A 297 1.71 1.74 -24.61
C SER A 297 3.07 1.38 -24.00
N LEU A 298 3.26 0.11 -23.63
CA LEU A 298 4.52 -0.40 -23.08
C LEU A 298 5.70 -0.23 -24.05
N ALA A 299 5.52 -0.60 -25.33
CA ALA A 299 6.54 -0.45 -26.35
C ALA A 299 6.92 1.03 -26.56
N SER A 300 5.96 1.95 -26.43
CA SER A 300 6.22 3.39 -26.50
C SER A 300 7.09 3.87 -25.34
N PHE A 301 6.76 3.47 -24.11
CA PHE A 301 7.56 3.75 -22.91
C PHE A 301 8.97 3.16 -23.02
N HIS A 302 9.09 1.88 -23.38
CA HIS A 302 10.38 1.20 -23.57
C HIS A 302 11.26 1.89 -24.61
N ALA A 303 10.71 2.25 -25.78
CA ALA A 303 11.46 2.94 -26.81
C ALA A 303 11.93 4.34 -26.37
N ALA A 304 11.08 5.07 -25.63
CA ALA A 304 11.42 6.39 -25.15
C ALA A 304 12.52 6.36 -24.08
N ALA A 305 12.52 5.35 -23.21
CA ALA A 305 13.60 5.12 -22.25
C ALA A 305 14.93 4.75 -22.92
N VAL A 306 14.91 3.94 -23.98
CA VAL A 306 16.12 3.67 -24.79
C VAL A 306 16.63 4.96 -25.43
N ALA A 307 15.74 5.77 -25.99
CA ALA A 307 16.10 7.06 -26.58
C ALA A 307 16.66 8.06 -25.57
N LEU A 308 16.12 8.09 -24.36
CA LEU A 308 16.68 8.89 -23.27
C LEU A 308 18.13 8.48 -22.98
N GLN A 309 18.39 7.19 -22.80
CA GLN A 309 19.73 6.65 -22.55
C GLN A 309 20.73 7.02 -23.64
N VAL A 310 20.37 6.77 -24.90
CA VAL A 310 21.27 7.01 -26.05
C VAL A 310 21.55 8.50 -26.24
N LYS A 311 20.53 9.37 -26.09
CA LYS A 311 20.67 10.81 -26.32
C LYS A 311 21.41 11.52 -25.18
N GLU A 312 21.25 11.07 -23.95
CA GLU A 312 22.00 11.63 -22.81
C GLU A 312 23.42 11.05 -22.71
N GLY A 313 23.71 9.91 -23.38
CA GLY A 313 25.01 9.25 -23.33
C GLY A 313 25.36 8.71 -21.94
N LYS A 314 24.35 8.50 -21.08
CA LYS A 314 24.47 8.03 -19.70
C LYS A 314 23.61 6.81 -19.48
N SER A 315 24.09 5.86 -18.67
CA SER A 315 23.30 4.71 -18.25
C SER A 315 22.06 5.17 -17.49
N LEU A 316 20.90 4.52 -17.71
CA LEU A 316 19.68 4.79 -16.94
C LEU A 316 19.88 4.58 -15.43
N LEU A 317 20.75 3.64 -15.03
CA LEU A 317 21.11 3.41 -13.62
C LEU A 317 21.91 4.58 -13.02
N GLU A 318 22.77 5.23 -13.81
CA GLU A 318 23.45 6.46 -13.38
C GLU A 318 22.46 7.63 -13.28
N ARG A 319 21.55 7.72 -14.26
CA ARG A 319 20.58 8.82 -14.32
C ARG A 319 19.53 8.75 -13.21
N PHE A 320 19.14 7.54 -12.83
CA PHE A 320 18.08 7.24 -11.86
C PHE A 320 18.60 6.19 -10.84
N PRO A 321 19.37 6.61 -9.83
CA PRO A 321 20.02 5.68 -8.89
C PRO A 321 19.05 4.98 -7.93
N TYR A 322 17.79 5.42 -7.89
CA TYR A 322 16.70 4.83 -7.12
C TYR A 322 15.90 3.81 -7.94
N LEU A 323 16.36 3.35 -9.10
CA LEU A 323 15.73 2.21 -9.79
C LEU A 323 15.89 0.94 -8.96
N MET A 324 14.93 0.01 -9.07
CA MET A 324 15.02 -1.24 -8.33
C MET A 324 16.22 -2.04 -8.86
N SER A 325 17.10 -2.47 -7.97
CA SER A 325 18.25 -3.25 -8.39
C SER A 325 17.84 -4.67 -8.74
N THR A 326 18.61 -5.36 -9.58
CA THR A 326 18.39 -6.78 -9.85
C THR A 326 18.37 -7.62 -8.56
N SER A 327 19.25 -7.32 -7.60
CA SER A 327 19.29 -8.06 -6.33
C SER A 327 18.02 -7.85 -5.51
N GLN A 328 17.55 -6.60 -5.39
CA GLN A 328 16.29 -6.28 -4.70
C GLN A 328 15.13 -7.02 -5.36
N ALA A 329 15.03 -6.98 -6.69
CA ALA A 329 13.95 -7.66 -7.42
C ALA A 329 13.99 -9.18 -7.20
N VAL A 330 15.17 -9.80 -7.28
CA VAL A 330 15.37 -11.23 -7.02
C VAL A 330 14.96 -11.58 -5.59
N ASP A 331 15.34 -10.78 -4.59
CA ASP A 331 14.97 -11.01 -3.19
C ASP A 331 13.44 -10.91 -2.99
N SER A 332 12.80 -9.86 -3.55
CA SER A 332 11.35 -9.67 -3.48
C SER A 332 10.58 -10.84 -4.12
N PHE A 333 10.92 -11.22 -5.34
CA PHE A 333 10.25 -12.33 -6.02
C PHE A 333 10.55 -13.68 -5.38
N ARG A 334 11.75 -13.89 -4.82
CA ARG A 334 12.06 -15.11 -4.05
C ARG A 334 11.15 -15.22 -2.84
N CYS A 335 11.02 -14.16 -2.05
CA CYS A 335 10.15 -14.15 -0.87
C CYS A 335 8.68 -14.45 -1.26
N LEU A 336 8.22 -13.86 -2.36
CA LEU A 336 6.90 -14.12 -2.92
C LEU A 336 6.71 -15.61 -3.26
N VAL A 337 7.65 -16.22 -3.99
CA VAL A 337 7.63 -17.65 -4.34
C VAL A 337 7.66 -18.54 -3.10
N GLU A 338 8.51 -18.24 -2.13
CA GLU A 338 8.63 -19.02 -0.88
C GLU A 338 7.34 -19.01 -0.06
N ARG A 339 6.57 -17.91 -0.12
CA ARG A 339 5.24 -17.80 0.50
C ARG A 339 4.17 -18.57 -0.29
N GLY A 340 4.14 -18.46 -1.61
CA GLY A 340 3.08 -19.02 -2.45
C GLY A 340 3.24 -20.51 -2.77
N LEU A 341 4.47 -21.01 -2.92
CA LEU A 341 4.74 -22.39 -3.30
C LEU A 341 4.13 -23.43 -2.33
N PRO A 342 4.20 -23.27 -0.99
CA PRO A 342 3.51 -24.17 -0.06
C PRO A 342 1.99 -24.18 -0.22
N LEU A 343 1.38 -23.01 -0.48
CA LEU A 343 -0.07 -22.89 -0.70
C LEU A 343 -0.50 -23.59 -1.98
N LEU A 344 0.25 -23.39 -3.06
CA LEU A 344 0.01 -24.06 -4.34
C LEU A 344 0.19 -25.59 -4.20
N ASN A 345 1.22 -26.05 -3.49
CA ASN A 345 1.41 -27.47 -3.23
C ASN A 345 0.23 -28.10 -2.50
N LYS A 346 -0.26 -27.46 -1.43
CA LYS A 346 -1.44 -27.91 -0.68
C LYS A 346 -2.69 -27.94 -1.56
N PHE A 347 -2.86 -26.95 -2.42
CA PHE A 347 -3.96 -26.92 -3.38
C PHE A 347 -3.90 -28.10 -4.37
N LEU A 348 -2.71 -28.38 -4.92
CA LEU A 348 -2.48 -29.46 -5.88
C LEU A 348 -2.55 -30.87 -5.27
N GLU A 349 -2.35 -31.03 -3.95
CA GLU A 349 -2.48 -32.34 -3.27
C GLU A 349 -3.83 -33.02 -3.48
N SER A 350 -4.89 -32.21 -3.60
CA SER A 350 -6.25 -32.70 -3.84
C SER A 350 -6.49 -33.12 -5.30
N ARG A 351 -5.56 -32.84 -6.23
CA ARG A 351 -5.73 -32.98 -7.69
C ARG A 351 -4.72 -33.99 -8.28
N LYS A 352 -5.11 -35.27 -8.31
CA LYS A 352 -4.25 -36.38 -8.76
C LYS A 352 -3.81 -36.26 -10.23
N ASP A 353 -4.61 -35.60 -11.05
CA ASP A 353 -4.36 -35.31 -12.47
C ASP A 353 -3.24 -34.27 -12.68
N GLN A 354 -2.85 -33.53 -11.63
CA GLN A 354 -1.83 -32.47 -11.67
C GLN A 354 -0.50 -32.87 -11.02
N SER A 355 -0.24 -34.17 -10.87
CA SER A 355 1.00 -34.68 -10.24
C SER A 355 2.28 -34.22 -10.95
N GLY A 356 2.26 -34.11 -12.28
CA GLY A 356 3.39 -33.61 -13.06
C GLY A 356 3.72 -32.13 -12.81
N VAL A 357 2.70 -31.30 -12.56
CA VAL A 357 2.87 -29.89 -12.18
C VAL A 357 3.57 -29.80 -10.83
N ARG A 358 3.07 -30.57 -9.85
CA ARG A 358 3.65 -30.62 -8.49
C ARG A 358 5.11 -31.07 -8.50
N GLU A 359 5.46 -32.13 -9.23
CA GLU A 359 6.83 -32.65 -9.30
C GLU A 359 7.81 -31.63 -9.91
N ARG A 360 7.39 -30.93 -10.97
CA ARG A 360 8.21 -29.88 -11.60
C ARG A 360 8.42 -28.70 -10.67
N LEU A 361 7.37 -28.21 -10.03
CA LEU A 361 7.43 -27.06 -9.12
C LEU A 361 8.27 -27.30 -7.87
N ALA A 362 8.36 -28.55 -7.40
CA ALA A 362 9.23 -28.89 -6.26
C ALA A 362 10.71 -28.51 -6.51
N ARG A 363 11.15 -28.43 -7.76
CA ARG A 363 12.52 -28.02 -8.14
C ARG A 363 12.79 -26.53 -7.92
N TYR A 364 11.74 -25.73 -7.76
CA TYR A 364 11.83 -24.29 -7.51
C TYR A 364 11.76 -23.95 -6.02
N ALA A 365 11.71 -24.94 -5.13
CA ALA A 365 11.99 -24.71 -3.72
C ALA A 365 13.49 -24.43 -3.54
N GLY A 366 13.85 -23.22 -3.06
CA GLY A 366 15.22 -22.87 -2.70
C GLY A 366 16.08 -22.30 -3.85
N PRO A 367 17.38 -22.71 -3.98
CA PRO A 367 18.37 -21.99 -4.81
C PRO A 367 18.00 -21.80 -6.28
N ARG A 368 17.26 -22.74 -6.86
CA ARG A 368 16.87 -22.70 -8.27
C ARG A 368 16.02 -21.49 -8.61
N THR A 369 15.13 -21.07 -7.70
CA THR A 369 14.33 -19.85 -7.88
C THR A 369 15.23 -18.63 -8.00
N VAL A 370 16.27 -18.54 -7.17
CA VAL A 370 17.24 -17.45 -7.22
C VAL A 370 18.03 -17.44 -8.53
N GLU A 371 18.50 -18.61 -8.97
CA GLU A 371 19.22 -18.74 -10.26
C GLU A 371 18.38 -18.27 -11.44
N VAL A 372 17.12 -18.69 -11.50
CA VAL A 372 16.20 -18.33 -12.58
C VAL A 372 15.88 -16.84 -12.53
N LEU A 373 15.50 -16.31 -11.37
CA LEU A 373 15.20 -14.88 -11.22
C LEU A 373 16.43 -14.03 -11.56
N GLN A 374 17.62 -14.39 -11.08
CA GLN A 374 18.85 -13.68 -11.38
C GLN A 374 19.16 -13.70 -12.88
N SER A 375 19.01 -14.85 -13.53
CA SER A 375 19.21 -14.98 -14.98
C SER A 375 18.19 -14.16 -15.78
N VAL A 376 16.93 -14.09 -15.33
CA VAL A 376 15.86 -13.37 -16.03
C VAL A 376 15.97 -11.86 -15.85
N LEU A 377 16.21 -11.40 -14.62
CA LEU A 377 16.16 -9.98 -14.25
C LEU A 377 17.48 -9.24 -14.50
N SER A 378 18.57 -9.95 -14.78
CA SER A 378 19.83 -9.31 -15.15
C SER A 378 19.72 -8.64 -16.54
N PRO A 379 20.25 -7.43 -16.72
CA PRO A 379 20.42 -6.82 -18.03
C PRO A 379 21.24 -7.71 -18.99
N SER A 380 21.00 -7.59 -20.30
CA SER A 380 21.80 -8.24 -21.34
C SER A 380 22.84 -7.31 -21.95
N ASP A 381 23.68 -7.84 -22.84
CA ASP A 381 24.58 -7.08 -23.71
C ASP A 381 23.89 -6.52 -24.96
N LYS A 382 22.58 -6.79 -25.14
CA LYS A 382 21.78 -6.37 -26.28
C LYS A 382 21.01 -5.07 -25.95
N LEU A 383 19.68 -5.15 -25.87
CA LEU A 383 18.82 -4.04 -25.55
C LEU A 383 18.36 -4.12 -24.10
N ASN A 384 18.54 -3.02 -23.38
CA ASN A 384 17.94 -2.82 -22.06
C ASN A 384 17.23 -1.47 -22.04
N THR A 385 16.22 -1.38 -21.18
CA THR A 385 15.37 -0.21 -21.03
C THR A 385 14.87 -0.10 -19.60
N LEU A 386 14.05 0.91 -19.30
CA LEU A 386 13.24 0.90 -18.09
C LEU A 386 12.08 -0.07 -18.29
N VAL A 387 11.95 -1.03 -17.39
CA VAL A 387 10.85 -2.00 -17.34
C VAL A 387 9.98 -1.73 -16.11
N HIS A 388 8.69 -1.96 -16.24
CA HIS A 388 7.71 -1.79 -15.16
C HIS A 388 7.88 -2.86 -14.07
N CYS A 389 8.20 -4.10 -14.47
CA CYS A 389 8.40 -5.29 -13.63
C CYS A 389 7.21 -5.79 -12.81
N ASP A 390 6.12 -5.01 -12.75
CA ASP A 390 4.82 -5.45 -12.27
C ASP A 390 3.71 -5.17 -13.31
N PHE A 391 3.94 -5.55 -14.57
CA PHE A 391 3.07 -5.25 -15.71
C PHE A 391 1.97 -6.33 -15.90
N TRP A 392 0.87 -6.19 -15.16
CA TRP A 392 -0.29 -7.10 -15.19
C TRP A 392 -1.62 -6.32 -15.11
N CYS A 393 -2.74 -6.98 -15.39
CA CYS A 393 -4.05 -6.32 -15.63
C CYS A 393 -4.53 -5.38 -14.53
N ASN A 394 -4.18 -5.63 -13.26
CA ASN A 394 -4.61 -4.76 -12.16
C ASN A 394 -3.88 -3.41 -12.15
N ASN A 395 -2.70 -3.34 -12.77
CA ASN A 395 -1.93 -2.11 -12.92
C ASN A 395 -2.21 -1.42 -14.27
N LEU A 396 -3.28 -1.82 -14.96
CA LEU A 396 -3.67 -1.30 -16.27
C LEU A 396 -5.12 -0.82 -16.23
N LEU A 397 -5.32 0.41 -16.66
CA LEU A 397 -6.64 1.00 -16.84
C LEU A 397 -6.92 1.16 -18.33
N PHE A 398 -8.14 0.82 -18.75
CA PHE A 398 -8.54 0.87 -20.15
C PHE A 398 -9.67 1.86 -20.37
N ARG A 399 -9.57 2.62 -21.46
CA ARG A 399 -10.67 3.46 -21.99
C ARG A 399 -10.99 3.01 -23.40
N GLU A 400 -12.16 2.42 -23.56
CA GLU A 400 -12.64 1.83 -24.81
C GLU A 400 -13.64 2.78 -25.50
N ALA A 401 -13.40 3.03 -26.77
CA ALA A 401 -14.31 3.69 -27.72
C ALA A 401 -14.51 2.77 -28.93
N GLU A 402 -15.51 3.05 -29.78
CA GLU A 402 -15.95 2.14 -30.87
C GLU A 402 -14.79 1.58 -31.73
N ASP A 403 -13.78 2.40 -32.03
CA ASP A 403 -12.64 2.02 -32.88
C ASP A 403 -11.29 2.01 -32.15
N LYS A 404 -11.26 2.23 -30.82
CA LYS A 404 -10.01 2.49 -30.12
C LYS A 404 -10.03 2.10 -28.64
N THR A 405 -9.02 1.32 -28.25
CA THR A 405 -8.72 1.03 -26.84
C THR A 405 -7.45 1.76 -26.43
N ASN A 406 -7.53 2.61 -25.41
CA ASN A 406 -6.37 3.25 -24.79
C ASN A 406 -6.02 2.54 -23.50
N CYS A 407 -4.72 2.46 -23.19
CA CYS A 407 -4.22 1.87 -21.95
C CYS A 407 -3.41 2.91 -21.16
N CYS A 408 -3.77 3.05 -19.88
CA CYS A 408 -3.07 3.84 -18.88
C CYS A 408 -2.43 2.88 -17.87
N ILE A 409 -1.12 3.04 -17.66
CA ILE A 409 -0.29 2.20 -16.80
C ILE A 409 -0.12 2.93 -15.47
N ILE A 410 -0.32 2.22 -14.36
CA ILE A 410 -0.19 2.74 -13.00
C ILE A 410 0.73 1.84 -12.18
N ASP A 411 1.11 2.31 -10.98
CA ASP A 411 1.88 1.54 -10.01
C ASP A 411 3.33 1.23 -10.44
N TRP A 412 4.13 2.29 -10.53
CA TRP A 412 5.52 2.23 -10.99
C TRP A 412 6.53 1.89 -9.87
N GLN A 413 6.09 1.30 -8.76
CA GLN A 413 6.91 1.06 -7.57
C GLN A 413 8.07 0.06 -7.81
N MET A 414 7.95 -0.78 -8.84
CA MET A 414 8.91 -1.83 -9.21
C MET A 414 9.80 -1.46 -10.40
N VAL A 415 9.75 -0.21 -10.88
CA VAL A 415 10.49 0.21 -12.09
C VAL A 415 11.99 -0.07 -11.94
N MET A 416 12.57 -0.74 -12.94
CA MET A 416 13.99 -1.09 -12.96
C MET A 416 14.60 -1.00 -14.35
N HIS A 417 15.94 -1.09 -14.41
CA HIS A 417 16.66 -1.23 -15.67
C HIS A 417 16.79 -2.72 -16.03
N GLY A 418 16.26 -3.13 -17.17
CA GLY A 418 16.23 -4.55 -17.55
C GLY A 418 15.84 -4.80 -19.00
N ARG A 419 15.60 -6.07 -19.32
CA ARG A 419 15.22 -6.50 -20.67
C ARG A 419 13.73 -6.27 -20.93
N PRO A 420 13.35 -5.67 -22.07
CA PRO A 420 11.95 -5.31 -22.36
C PRO A 420 10.98 -6.49 -22.34
N ALA A 421 11.45 -7.70 -22.66
CA ALA A 421 10.60 -8.88 -22.78
C ALA A 421 10.00 -9.35 -21.44
N ILE A 422 10.54 -8.89 -20.30
CA ILE A 422 10.06 -9.25 -18.95
C ILE A 422 8.60 -8.82 -18.79
N ASP A 423 8.29 -7.56 -19.09
CA ASP A 423 6.94 -7.02 -18.98
C ASP A 423 5.97 -7.66 -19.98
N VAL A 424 6.45 -7.95 -21.19
CA VAL A 424 5.66 -8.61 -22.23
C VAL A 424 5.27 -10.03 -21.79
N ALA A 425 6.22 -10.79 -21.25
CA ALA A 425 5.97 -12.13 -20.72
C ALA A 425 5.00 -12.09 -19.54
N LEU A 426 5.18 -11.12 -18.63
CA LEU A 426 4.33 -10.98 -17.45
C LEU A 426 2.88 -10.70 -17.84
N LEU A 427 2.64 -9.76 -18.77
CA LEU A 427 1.29 -9.47 -19.26
C LEU A 427 0.65 -10.70 -19.91
N VAL A 428 1.34 -11.32 -20.87
CA VAL A 428 0.77 -12.41 -21.67
C VAL A 428 0.44 -13.63 -20.82
N THR A 429 1.21 -13.88 -19.76
CA THR A 429 1.01 -15.04 -18.88
C THR A 429 -0.03 -14.80 -17.79
N THR A 430 0.01 -13.64 -17.14
CA THR A 430 -0.81 -13.35 -15.95
C THR A 430 -2.18 -12.79 -16.29
N SER A 431 -2.27 -12.00 -17.37
CA SER A 431 -3.41 -11.10 -17.60
C SER A 431 -4.40 -11.64 -18.62
N LEU A 432 -3.99 -12.55 -19.51
CA LEU A 432 -4.87 -13.21 -20.48
C LEU A 432 -5.50 -14.49 -19.92
N GLY A 433 -6.74 -14.76 -20.33
CA GLY A 433 -7.36 -16.07 -20.17
C GLY A 433 -6.63 -17.16 -20.97
N CYS A 434 -6.79 -18.42 -20.57
CA CYS A 434 -6.16 -19.59 -21.20
C CYS A 434 -6.36 -19.63 -22.74
N VAL A 435 -7.61 -19.43 -23.19
CA VAL A 435 -7.99 -19.48 -24.62
C VAL A 435 -7.29 -18.36 -25.38
N GLU A 436 -7.42 -17.12 -24.90
CA GLU A 436 -6.84 -15.95 -25.55
C GLU A 436 -5.31 -16.02 -25.60
N ARG A 437 -4.65 -16.46 -24.51
CA ARG A 437 -3.20 -16.64 -24.47
C ARG A 437 -2.71 -17.62 -25.55
N ARG A 438 -3.34 -18.80 -25.66
CA ARG A 438 -2.95 -19.82 -26.64
C ARG A 438 -3.21 -19.37 -28.08
N LYS A 439 -4.29 -18.62 -28.31
CA LYS A 439 -4.71 -18.17 -29.63
C LYS A 439 -3.93 -16.94 -30.11
N HIS A 440 -3.70 -15.97 -29.23
CA HIS A 440 -3.17 -14.65 -29.57
C HIS A 440 -1.75 -14.37 -29.05
N GLY A 441 -1.15 -15.22 -28.20
CA GLY A 441 0.15 -14.95 -27.57
C GLY A 441 1.28 -14.60 -28.54
N LYS A 442 1.36 -15.29 -29.69
CA LYS A 442 2.33 -14.98 -30.75
C LYS A 442 2.04 -13.63 -31.44
N GLU A 443 0.78 -13.37 -31.76
CA GLU A 443 0.33 -12.12 -32.38
C GLU A 443 0.59 -10.92 -31.46
N LEU A 444 0.41 -11.09 -30.15
CA LEU A 444 0.70 -10.08 -29.15
C LEU A 444 2.19 -9.75 -29.07
N LEU A 445 3.06 -10.77 -29.13
CA LEU A 445 4.51 -10.55 -29.20
C LEU A 445 4.90 -9.77 -30.47
N GLU A 446 4.28 -10.08 -31.61
CA GLU A 446 4.47 -9.32 -32.86
C GLU A 446 3.95 -7.88 -32.74
N THR A 447 2.82 -7.66 -32.07
CA THR A 447 2.27 -6.33 -31.83
C THR A 447 3.27 -5.47 -31.04
N TYR A 448 3.80 -6.02 -29.95
CA TYR A 448 4.84 -5.37 -29.16
C TYR A 448 6.09 -5.06 -30.00
N TRP A 449 6.58 -6.05 -30.75
CA TRP A 449 7.77 -5.90 -31.58
C TRP A 449 7.61 -4.82 -32.65
N ALA A 450 6.51 -4.86 -33.40
CA ALA A 450 6.21 -3.87 -34.43
C ALA A 450 6.13 -2.45 -33.85
N ALA A 451 5.46 -2.27 -32.71
CA ALA A 451 5.38 -0.99 -32.01
C ALA A 451 6.77 -0.52 -31.56
N LEU A 452 7.57 -1.39 -30.94
CA LEU A 452 8.92 -1.06 -30.48
C LEU A 452 9.82 -0.61 -31.65
N CYS A 453 9.87 -1.40 -32.73
CA CYS A 453 10.66 -1.05 -33.92
C CYS A 453 10.22 0.27 -34.54
N SER A 454 8.91 0.49 -34.66
CA SER A 454 8.35 1.73 -35.21
C SER A 454 8.82 2.95 -34.41
N ARG A 455 8.73 2.87 -33.08
CA ARG A 455 9.15 3.94 -32.17
C ARG A 455 10.66 4.18 -32.18
N LEU A 456 11.47 3.12 -32.13
CA LEU A 456 12.93 3.26 -32.17
C LEU A 456 13.41 3.92 -33.46
N ARG A 457 12.86 3.54 -34.62
CA ARG A 457 13.17 4.23 -35.90
C ARG A 457 12.76 5.69 -35.86
N LYS A 458 11.60 5.99 -35.29
CA LYS A 458 11.13 7.37 -35.15
C LYS A 458 12.04 8.24 -34.28
N TYR A 459 12.70 7.62 -33.30
CA TYR A 459 13.70 8.30 -32.46
C TYR A 459 15.11 8.35 -33.06
N GLY A 460 15.31 7.81 -34.27
CA GLY A 460 16.60 7.74 -34.96
C GLY A 460 17.55 6.70 -34.35
N LEU A 461 17.00 5.58 -33.86
CA LEU A 461 17.74 4.53 -33.14
C LEU A 461 17.88 3.23 -33.95
N GLU A 462 18.12 3.33 -35.25
CA GLU A 462 18.34 2.18 -36.12
C GLU A 462 19.52 1.32 -35.64
N ASN A 463 20.55 1.93 -35.05
CA ASN A 463 21.71 1.23 -34.51
C ASN A 463 21.36 0.35 -33.30
N GLU A 464 20.45 0.78 -32.43
CA GLU A 464 20.00 -0.05 -31.30
C GLU A 464 19.10 -1.19 -31.80
N LEU A 465 18.25 -0.90 -32.79
CA LEU A 465 17.43 -1.92 -33.43
C LEU A 465 18.28 -2.96 -34.18
N ALA A 466 19.44 -2.60 -34.71
CA ALA A 466 20.36 -3.54 -35.34
C ALA A 466 21.05 -4.48 -34.34
N LYS A 467 21.16 -4.09 -33.06
CA LYS A 467 21.78 -4.91 -32.00
C LYS A 467 20.82 -5.94 -31.41
N TYR A 468 19.52 -5.67 -31.46
CA TYR A 468 18.47 -6.48 -30.86
C TYR A 468 17.49 -6.95 -31.93
N THR A 469 17.48 -8.24 -32.19
CA THR A 469 16.70 -8.87 -33.27
C THR A 469 15.36 -9.41 -32.76
N ARG A 470 14.50 -9.83 -33.70
CA ARG A 470 13.24 -10.50 -33.36
C ARG A 470 13.49 -11.79 -32.60
N GLU A 471 14.56 -12.51 -32.94
CA GLU A 471 14.99 -13.75 -32.31
C GLU A 471 15.53 -13.50 -30.89
N ASP A 472 16.23 -12.38 -30.67
CA ASP A 472 16.65 -11.96 -29.32
C ASP A 472 15.44 -11.69 -28.42
N LEU A 473 14.41 -10.99 -28.94
CA LEU A 473 13.14 -10.79 -28.24
C LEU A 473 12.46 -12.12 -27.90
N GLU A 474 12.44 -13.06 -28.83
CA GLU A 474 11.82 -14.37 -28.64
C GLU A 474 12.51 -15.19 -27.55
N ARG A 475 13.84 -15.15 -27.53
CA ARG A 475 14.67 -15.80 -26.50
C ARG A 475 14.42 -15.16 -25.14
N ASP A 476 14.43 -13.83 -25.07
CA ASP A 476 14.21 -13.09 -23.81
C ASP A 476 12.78 -13.29 -23.30
N PHE A 477 11.79 -13.30 -24.19
CA PHE A 477 10.39 -13.59 -23.86
C PHE A 477 10.26 -14.98 -23.26
N LYS A 478 10.88 -16.00 -23.88
CA LYS A 478 10.89 -17.37 -23.33
C LYS A 478 11.53 -17.43 -21.94
N SER A 479 12.60 -16.69 -21.70
CA SER A 479 13.18 -16.55 -20.36
C SER A 479 12.21 -15.84 -19.38
N GLY A 480 11.54 -14.79 -19.83
CA GLY A 480 10.53 -14.05 -19.06
C GLY A 480 9.34 -14.91 -18.63
N LEU A 481 8.94 -15.92 -19.42
CA LEU A 481 7.89 -16.87 -19.06
C LEU A 481 8.21 -17.64 -17.78
N ALA A 482 9.49 -17.97 -17.53
CA ALA A 482 9.90 -18.68 -16.32
C ALA A 482 9.74 -17.81 -15.07
N MET A 483 10.14 -16.53 -15.14
CA MET A 483 9.89 -15.57 -14.05
C MET A 483 8.39 -15.35 -13.84
N SER A 484 7.62 -15.23 -14.91
CA SER A 484 6.18 -15.03 -14.80
C SER A 484 5.48 -16.24 -14.14
N ALA A 485 5.94 -17.46 -14.41
CA ALA A 485 5.46 -18.65 -13.72
C ALA A 485 5.73 -18.56 -12.21
N LEU A 486 6.92 -18.11 -11.82
CA LEU A 486 7.29 -17.92 -10.41
C LEU A 486 6.44 -16.84 -9.74
N VAL A 487 6.14 -15.74 -10.43
CA VAL A 487 5.22 -14.71 -9.92
C VAL A 487 3.83 -15.31 -9.69
N VAL A 488 3.30 -16.10 -10.63
CA VAL A 488 1.99 -16.77 -10.47
C VAL A 488 1.99 -17.77 -9.32
N VAL A 489 3.09 -18.52 -9.13
CA VAL A 489 3.25 -19.42 -7.99
C VAL A 489 3.25 -18.63 -6.67
N GLY A 490 3.98 -17.53 -6.63
CA GLY A 490 4.15 -16.70 -5.45
C GLY A 490 2.89 -15.90 -5.05
N SER A 491 2.06 -15.55 -6.03
CA SER A 491 0.79 -14.84 -5.86
C SER A 491 -0.43 -15.74 -5.99
N VAL A 492 -0.28 -17.04 -5.71
CA VAL A 492 -1.36 -18.03 -5.86
C VAL A 492 -2.56 -17.72 -4.96
N ASP A 493 -2.36 -17.02 -3.85
CA ASP A 493 -3.41 -16.54 -2.94
C ASP A 493 -4.45 -15.66 -3.62
N ILE A 494 -4.09 -14.93 -4.67
CA ILE A 494 -5.03 -14.12 -5.49
C ILE A 494 -6.01 -15.02 -6.27
N ALA A 495 -5.60 -16.27 -6.57
CA ALA A 495 -6.38 -17.21 -7.36
C ALA A 495 -7.19 -18.20 -6.52
N LEU A 496 -6.65 -18.68 -5.40
CA LEU A 496 -7.29 -19.71 -4.57
C LEU A 496 -8.65 -19.25 -4.05
N GLY A 497 -9.63 -20.17 -4.08
CA GLY A 497 -11.01 -19.87 -3.67
C GLY A 497 -11.89 -19.31 -4.78
N ASN A 498 -11.33 -19.01 -5.95
CA ASN A 498 -12.08 -18.68 -7.16
C ASN A 498 -11.82 -19.74 -8.26
N PRO A 499 -12.80 -20.59 -8.60
CA PRO A 499 -12.60 -21.70 -9.56
C PRO A 499 -12.07 -21.26 -10.94
N ALA A 500 -12.47 -20.08 -11.43
CA ALA A 500 -12.00 -19.58 -12.71
C ALA A 500 -10.53 -19.14 -12.65
N ARG A 501 -10.11 -18.51 -11.55
CA ARG A 501 -8.70 -18.12 -11.35
C ARG A 501 -7.81 -19.33 -11.07
N GLU A 502 -8.30 -20.30 -10.30
CA GLU A 502 -7.62 -21.58 -10.07
C GLU A 502 -7.34 -22.31 -11.40
N GLU A 503 -8.32 -22.41 -12.29
CA GLU A 503 -8.15 -23.04 -13.60
C GLU A 503 -7.13 -22.29 -14.47
N ARG A 504 -7.10 -20.96 -14.40
CA ARG A 504 -6.08 -20.17 -15.11
C ARG A 504 -4.66 -20.50 -14.65
N VAL A 505 -4.45 -20.61 -13.32
CA VAL A 505 -3.14 -20.98 -12.75
C VAL A 505 -2.73 -22.37 -13.22
N ILE A 506 -3.61 -23.37 -13.09
CA ILE A 506 -3.32 -24.76 -13.49
C ILE A 506 -3.03 -24.85 -14.98
N SER A 507 -3.86 -24.22 -15.81
CA SER A 507 -3.66 -24.21 -17.26
C SER A 507 -2.35 -23.55 -17.66
N LEU A 508 -1.99 -22.42 -17.05
CA LEU A 508 -0.74 -21.73 -17.36
C LEU A 508 0.46 -22.62 -17.04
N LEU A 509 0.52 -23.18 -15.83
CA LEU A 509 1.62 -24.03 -15.40
C LEU A 509 1.73 -25.29 -16.28
N SER A 510 0.60 -25.88 -16.64
CA SER A 510 0.56 -27.03 -17.56
C SER A 510 1.11 -26.70 -18.95
N ASP A 511 0.78 -25.52 -19.49
CA ASP A 511 1.27 -25.08 -20.80
C ASP A 511 2.78 -24.84 -20.75
N LEU A 512 3.27 -24.14 -19.72
CA LEU A 512 4.70 -23.84 -19.56
C LEU A 512 5.56 -25.11 -19.36
N ILE A 513 5.02 -26.15 -18.71
CA ILE A 513 5.70 -27.46 -18.61
C ILE A 513 5.77 -28.14 -19.98
N LYS A 514 4.68 -28.12 -20.77
CA LYS A 514 4.66 -28.70 -22.12
C LYS A 514 5.63 -27.99 -23.08
N GLU A 515 5.78 -26.68 -22.91
CA GLU A 515 6.72 -25.85 -23.67
C GLU A 515 8.18 -25.98 -23.20
N GLY A 516 8.42 -26.70 -22.10
CA GLY A 516 9.74 -26.89 -21.50
C GLY A 516 10.32 -25.60 -20.90
N VAL A 517 9.46 -24.68 -20.46
CA VAL A 517 9.87 -23.45 -19.77
C VAL A 517 10.21 -23.72 -18.30
N ILE A 518 9.39 -24.55 -17.62
CA ILE A 518 9.56 -24.88 -16.20
C ILE A 518 9.73 -26.36 -15.87
#